data_AF-A0A419FBY3-F1
#
_entry.id   AF-A0A419FBY3-F1
#
_cell.length_a   1.000
_cell.length_b   1.000
_cell.length_c   1.000
_cell.angle_alpha   90.00
_cell.angle_beta   90.00
_cell.angle_gamma   90.00
#
_symmetry.space_group_name_H-M   'P 1'
#
loop_
_entity.id
_entity.type
_entity.pdbx_description
1 polymer ?
#
loop_
_entity_poly.entity_id
_entity_poly.type
_entity_poly.pdbx_seq_one_letter_code
_entity_poly.pdbx_strand_id
1 'polypeptide(L)' 'MITLDISMEDLVQEFPQTVPLLVRWGVVCIQCGEPVWGTLGEAMDRSQVADKDALLRELNEAVAHFA' A
#
# COMPACT_ATOMS: atom_id res chain seq x y z
N MET A 1 -0.15 0.63 -12.51
CA MET A 1 0.71 -0.43 -11.91
C MET A 1 1.38 0.19 -10.71
N ILE A 2 1.15 -0.37 -9.53
CA ILE A 2 1.72 0.07 -8.26
C ILE A 2 3.15 -0.48 -8.15
N THR A 3 4.09 0.37 -7.74
CA THR A 3 5.49 0.01 -7.46
C THR A 3 5.82 0.32 -5.99
N LEU A 4 6.97 -0.16 -5.50
CA LEU A 4 7.41 0.14 -4.14
C LEU A 4 7.73 1.63 -3.92
N ASP A 5 7.99 2.38 -5.01
CA ASP A 5 8.37 3.79 -4.97
C ASP A 5 7.16 4.73 -4.95
N ILE A 6 5.93 4.23 -5.13
CA ILE A 6 4.73 5.05 -5.03
C ILE A 6 4.66 5.69 -3.63
N SER A 7 4.30 6.97 -3.57
CA SER A 7 4.04 7.60 -2.29
C SER A 7 2.80 6.99 -1.64
N MET A 8 2.78 6.92 -0.32
CA MET A 8 1.60 6.45 0.41
C MET A 8 0.40 7.40 0.22
N GLU A 9 0.65 8.69 -0.03
CA GLU A 9 -0.39 9.66 -0.37
C GLU A 9 -1.05 9.31 -1.71
N ASP A 10 -0.26 9.16 -2.78
CA ASP A 10 -0.76 8.81 -4.11
C ASP A 10 -1.45 7.44 -4.09
N LEU A 11 -0.88 6.46 -3.39
CA LEU A 11 -1.47 5.12 -3.27
C LEU A 11 -2.87 5.18 -2.63
N VAL A 12 -3.04 5.91 -1.54
CA VAL A 12 -4.33 5.99 -0.82
C VAL A 12 -5.33 6.87 -1.57
N GLN A 13 -4.88 7.95 -2.23
CA GLN A 13 -5.75 8.86 -2.97
C GLN A 13 -6.21 8.28 -4.31
N GLU A 14 -5.30 7.71 -5.10
CA GLU A 14 -5.59 7.13 -6.42
C GLU A 14 -6.21 5.73 -6.32
N PHE A 15 -5.82 4.95 -5.31
CA PHE A 15 -6.26 3.56 -5.14
C PHE A 15 -6.79 3.28 -3.72
N PRO A 16 -7.83 3.98 -3.25
CA PRO A 16 -8.37 3.81 -1.89
C PRO A 16 -8.86 2.38 -1.61
N GLN A 17 -9.21 1.61 -2.64
CA GLN A 17 -9.56 0.18 -2.53
C GLN A 17 -8.41 -0.71 -2.05
N THR A 18 -7.17 -0.23 -2.06
CA THR A 18 -6.00 -0.96 -1.58
C THR A 18 -5.83 -0.88 -0.06
N VAL A 19 -6.42 0.11 0.61
CA VAL A 19 -6.29 0.32 2.07
C VAL A 19 -6.67 -0.92 2.89
N PRO A 20 -7.80 -1.62 2.63
CA PRO A 20 -8.13 -2.85 3.35
C PRO A 20 -7.07 -3.96 3.18
N LEU A 21 -6.39 -4.03 2.04
CA LEU A 21 -5.32 -5.00 1.80
C LEU A 21 -4.09 -4.65 2.64
N LEU A 22 -3.67 -3.39 2.61
CA LEU A 22 -2.54 -2.89 3.41
C LEU A 22 -2.75 -3.18 4.90
N VAL A 23 -3.94 -2.88 5.42
CA VAL A 23 -4.31 -3.17 6.83
C VAL A 23 -4.26 -4.67 7.13
N ARG A 24 -4.80 -5.53 6.25
CA ARG A 24 -4.78 -6.98 6.43
C ARG A 24 -3.36 -7.55 6.48
N TRP A 25 -2.44 -6.95 5.73
CA TRP A 25 -1.01 -7.28 5.73
C TRP A 25 -0.22 -6.63 6.88
N GLY A 26 -0.87 -5.86 7.75
CA GLY A 26 -0.21 -5.17 8.87
C GLY A 26 0.56 -3.91 8.47
N VAL A 27 0.36 -3.40 7.26
CA VAL A 27 0.97 -2.14 6.80
C VAL A 27 0.21 -0.96 7.38
N VAL A 28 0.90 -0.15 8.17
CA VAL A 28 0.34 1.12 8.69
C VAL A 28 0.33 2.12 7.54
N CYS A 29 -0.86 2.41 7.01
CA CYS A 29 -1.06 3.30 5.87
C CYS A 29 -1.76 4.61 6.22
N ILE A 30 -2.50 4.67 7.35
CA ILE A 30 -3.17 5.87 7.85
C ILE A 30 -2.79 6.05 9.32
N GLN A 31 -2.38 7.26 9.69
CA GLN A 31 -2.08 7.64 11.06
C GLN A 31 -2.69 9.02 11.34
N CYS A 32 -3.37 9.16 12.49
CA CYS A 32 -4.06 10.41 12.86
C CYS A 32 -5.09 10.91 11.82
N GLY A 33 -5.60 10.04 10.95
CA GLY A 33 -6.58 10.37 9.91
C GLY A 33 -5.99 10.73 8.56
N GLU A 34 -4.67 10.72 8.41
CA GLU A 34 -3.97 11.07 7.15
C GLU A 34 -3.09 9.90 6.67
N PRO A 35 -2.80 9.80 5.36
CA PRO A 35 -1.81 8.86 4.84
C PRO A 35 -0.45 9.08 5.52
N VAL A 36 0.25 7.99 5.85
CA VAL A 36 1.62 8.11 6.38
C VAL A 36 2.55 8.66 5.30
N TRP A 37 3.59 9.38 5.69
CA TRP A 37 4.57 9.90 4.74
C TRP A 37 5.58 8.82 4.31
N GLY A 38 6.14 8.99 3.11
CA GLY A 38 7.10 8.07 2.50
C GLY A 38 6.50 7.16 1.44
N THR A 39 7.25 6.15 1.04
CA THR A 39 6.84 5.21 -0.03
C THR A 39 6.16 3.96 0.52
N LEU A 40 5.46 3.23 -0.35
CA LEU A 40 4.93 1.90 -0.04
C LEU A 40 6.03 0.95 0.47
N GLY A 41 7.20 0.95 -0.19
CA GLY A 41 8.34 0.12 0.20
C GLY A 41 8.81 0.41 1.61
N GLU A 42 8.93 1.69 1.98
CA GLU A 42 9.29 2.12 3.33
C GLU A 42 8.22 1.76 4.36
N ALA A 43 6.94 1.92 4.03
CA ALA A 43 5.84 1.53 4.91
C ALA A 43 5.87 0.02 5.20
N MET A 44 6.15 -0.79 4.19
CA MET A 44 6.29 -2.25 4.31
C MET A 44 7.52 -2.65 5.13
N ASP A 45 8.63 -1.91 5.02
CA ASP A 45 9.81 -2.11 5.88
C ASP A 45 9.50 -1.80 7.34
N ARG A 46 8.86 -0.67 7.61
CA ARG A 46 8.46 -0.27 8.98
C ARG A 46 7.51 -1.29 9.60
N SER A 47 6.62 -1.87 8.80
CA SER A 47 5.70 -2.93 9.21
C SER A 47 6.29 -4.35 9.16
N GLN A 48 7.58 -4.49 8.80
CA GLN A 48 8.28 -5.78 8.74
C GLN A 48 7.58 -6.82 7.86
N VAL A 49 7.02 -6.39 6.72
CA VAL A 49 6.36 -7.29 5.77
C VAL A 49 7.40 -8.24 5.17
N ALA A 50 7.22 -9.54 5.43
CA ALA A 50 8.18 -10.57 5.03
C ALA A 50 8.20 -10.84 3.51
N ASP A 51 7.03 -10.87 2.87
CA ASP A 51 6.89 -11.11 1.44
C ASP A 51 6.30 -9.87 0.75
N LYS A 52 7.19 -8.95 0.39
CA LYS A 52 6.79 -7.70 -0.26
C LYS A 52 6.23 -7.92 -1.67
N ASP A 53 6.76 -8.91 -2.38
CA ASP A 53 6.33 -9.21 -3.74
C ASP A 53 4.91 -9.75 -3.78
N ALA A 54 4.53 -10.60 -2.80
CA ALA A 54 3.17 -11.08 -2.67
C ALA A 54 2.17 -9.94 -2.41
N LEU A 55 2.47 -9.02 -1.49
CA LEU A 55 1.62 -7.84 -1.29
C LEU A 55 1.54 -6.98 -2.56
N LEU A 56 2.68 -6.73 -3.22
CA LEU A 56 2.69 -5.90 -4.43
C LEU A 56 1.86 -6.51 -5.57
N ARG A 57 1.83 -7.85 -5.70
CA ARG A 57 0.95 -8.56 -6.63
C ARG A 57 -0.52 -8.37 -6.26
N GLU A 58 -0.91 -8.63 -5.00
CA GLU A 58 -2.30 -8.44 -4.54
C GLU A 58 -2.79 -7.01 -4.78
N LEU A 59 -1.94 -6.00 -4.52
CA LEU A 59 -2.26 -4.60 -4.78
C LEU A 59 -2.50 -4.34 -6.27
N ASN A 60 -1.63 -4.85 -7.14
CA ASN A 60 -1.75 -4.66 -8.59
C ASN A 60 -2.96 -5.39 -9.18
N GLU A 61 -3.26 -6.60 -8.70
CA GLU A 61 -4.46 -7.35 -9.08
C GLU A 61 -5.73 -6.58 -8.65
N ALA A 62 -5.74 -6.05 -7.43
CA ALA A 62 -6.87 -5.30 -6.92
C ALA A 62 -7.18 -4.06 -7.76
N VAL A 63 -6.18 -3.33 -8.27
CA VAL A 63 -6.42 -2.15 -9.12
C VAL A 63 -6.74 -2.49 -10.57
N ALA A 64 -6.26 -3.64 -11.09
CA ALA A 64 -6.54 -4.06 -12.46
C ALA A 64 -8.03 -4.39 -12.70
N HIS A 65 -8.78 -4.71 -11.64
CA HIS A 65 -10.22 -4.99 -11.72
C HIS A 65 -11.13 -3.74 -11.67
N PHE A 66 -10.56 -2.55 -11.43
CA PHE A 66 -11.29 -1.28 -11.39
C PHE A 66 -10.80 -0.25 -12.43
N ALA A 67 -9.99 -0.70 -13.40
CA ALA A 67 -9.51 0.11 -14.52
C ALA A 67 -10.38 -0.05 -15.77
#